data_AF-A0A2E2UEF5-F1
#
_entry.id   AF-A0A2E2UEF5-F1
#
_cell.length_a   1.000
_cell.length_b   1.000
_cell.length_c   1.000
_cell.angle_alpha   90.00
_cell.angle_beta   90.00
_cell.angle_gamma   90.00
#
_symmetry.space_group_name_H-M   'P 1'
#
loop_
_entity.id
_entity.type
_entity.pdbx_description
1 polymer ?
#
loop_
_entity_poly.entity_id
_entity_poly.type
_entity_poly.pdbx_seq_one_letter_code
_entity_poly.pdbx_strand_id
1 'polypeptide(L)'
;MKIILMLPLLILVSCGAEIIDQEENTEDNPQAVTLTRKQQRTIRYDCEGQVTSDRVETTNSVSKRMRIDPKDPTGIWSFRASMSGDSAGQVQGNSGYFTIDMAPTVFNLQIYEGMNQINYLFRHCYNIQTRTEVDDEGNEYDVRYCADDVVDGESGTIYIDVTYVVERAETPREVRKTPEQCSESP
;
A
#
# COMPACT_ATOMS: atom_id res chain seq x y z
N MET A 1 -20.47 46.08 1.85
CA MET A 1 -20.68 44.66 2.19
C MET A 1 -19.55 43.86 1.56
N LYS A 2 -18.55 43.43 2.33
CA LYS A 2 -17.37 42.70 1.81
C LYS A 2 -17.71 41.20 1.80
N ILE A 3 -17.87 40.62 0.62
CA ILE A 3 -18.01 39.18 0.45
C ILE A 3 -16.61 38.59 0.58
N ILE A 4 -16.36 37.92 1.71
CA ILE A 4 -15.16 37.11 1.91
C ILE A 4 -15.39 35.82 1.11
N LEU A 5 -14.72 35.71 -0.03
CA LEU A 5 -14.70 34.52 -0.85
C LEU A 5 -13.84 33.47 -0.13
N MET A 6 -14.48 32.58 0.65
CA MET A 6 -13.79 31.39 1.15
C MET A 6 -13.52 30.47 -0.04
N LEU A 7 -12.25 30.41 -0.44
CA LEU A 7 -11.73 29.43 -1.38
C LEU A 7 -11.78 28.07 -0.67
N PRO A 8 -12.52 27.06 -1.16
CA PRO A 8 -12.46 25.73 -0.57
C PRO A 8 -11.08 25.16 -0.88
N LEU A 9 -10.30 24.97 0.19
CA LEU A 9 -9.04 24.25 0.19
C LEU A 9 -9.36 22.78 -0.17
N LEU A 10 -9.34 22.46 -1.46
CA LEU A 10 -9.32 21.09 -1.95
C LEU A 10 -8.00 20.46 -1.50
N ILE A 11 -8.03 19.80 -0.34
CA ILE A 11 -6.94 18.96 0.12
C ILE A 11 -6.87 17.79 -0.86
N LEU A 12 -5.94 17.89 -1.81
CA LEU A 12 -5.48 16.77 -2.60
C LEU A 12 -4.95 15.73 -1.61
N VAL A 13 -5.70 14.66 -1.39
CA VAL A 13 -5.21 13.47 -0.69
C VAL A 13 -4.11 12.90 -1.58
N SER A 14 -2.89 13.32 -1.30
CA SER A 14 -1.67 12.81 -1.89
C SER A 14 -1.65 11.29 -1.74
N CYS A 15 -1.75 10.56 -2.86
CA CYS A 15 -1.38 9.14 -2.96
C CYS A 15 0.15 8.95 -2.88
N GLY A 16 0.81 9.71 -1.99
CA GLY A 16 2.25 9.60 -1.72
C GLY A 16 2.50 8.51 -0.69
N ALA A 17 3.63 7.81 -0.83
CA ALA A 17 4.12 6.98 0.27
C ALA A 17 4.55 7.89 1.42
N GLU A 18 4.23 7.49 2.66
CA GLU A 18 4.71 8.18 3.84
C GLU A 18 6.18 7.84 4.08
N ILE A 19 7.03 8.87 4.19
CA ILE A 19 8.46 8.71 4.41
C ILE A 19 8.68 8.50 5.90
N ILE A 20 9.46 7.48 6.25
CA ILE A 20 9.87 7.20 7.62
C ILE A 20 11.29 7.71 7.80
N ASP A 21 11.47 8.70 8.68
CA ASP A 21 12.79 9.17 9.09
C ASP A 21 13.41 8.17 10.06
N GLN A 22 14.45 7.46 9.63
CA GLN A 22 15.08 6.40 10.40
C GLN A 22 15.87 6.92 11.62
N GLU A 23 16.29 8.18 11.62
CA GLU A 23 17.12 8.74 12.70
C GLU A 23 16.25 9.22 13.87
N GLU A 24 15.04 9.70 13.56
CA GLU A 24 14.09 10.16 14.58
C GLU A 24 13.13 9.05 15.05
N ASN A 25 12.96 7.99 14.24
CA ASN A 25 12.03 6.92 14.52
C ASN A 25 12.59 5.91 15.54
N THR A 26 12.03 5.95 16.75
CA THR A 26 12.43 5.09 17.87
C THR A 26 11.19 4.54 18.57
N GLU A 27 11.36 3.60 19.50
CA GLU A 27 10.23 3.06 20.27
C GLU A 27 9.50 4.15 21.06
N ASP A 28 10.23 5.12 21.62
CA ASP A 28 9.68 6.26 22.36
C ASP A 28 9.12 7.38 21.44
N ASN A 29 9.49 7.36 20.16
CA ASN A 29 9.04 8.31 19.14
C ASN A 29 8.66 7.57 17.84
N PRO A 30 7.57 6.77 17.86
CA PRO A 30 7.13 6.00 16.70
C PRO A 30 6.48 6.90 15.65
N GLN A 31 6.47 6.44 14.39
CA GLN A 31 5.70 7.10 13.35
C GLN A 31 4.20 6.83 13.60
N ALA A 32 3.44 7.88 13.88
CA ALA A 32 1.99 7.77 14.05
C ALA A 32 1.32 7.50 12.70
N VAL A 33 0.52 6.44 12.63
CA VAL A 33 -0.22 6.06 11.42
C VAL A 33 -1.69 5.84 11.74
N THR A 34 -2.57 6.62 11.11
CA THR A 34 -4.02 6.36 11.15
C THR A 34 -4.46 5.56 9.94
N LEU A 35 -5.09 4.41 10.18
CA LEU A 35 -5.78 3.63 9.16
C LEU A 35 -7.29 3.78 9.30
N THR A 36 -7.93 4.38 8.29
CA THR A 36 -9.38 4.60 8.30
C THR A 36 -10.09 3.60 7.41
N ARG A 37 -10.96 2.77 7.98
CA ARG A 37 -11.91 1.94 7.24
C ARG A 37 -13.26 2.67 7.12
N LYS A 38 -13.61 3.05 5.90
CA LYS A 38 -14.92 3.59 5.56
C LYS A 38 -15.87 2.45 5.27
N GLN A 39 -16.98 2.43 5.96
CA GLN A 39 -18.06 1.46 5.83
C GLN A 39 -19.31 2.15 5.32
N GLN A 40 -20.04 1.48 4.43
CA GLN A 40 -21.34 1.95 3.95
C GLN A 40 -22.29 0.76 3.83
N ARG A 41 -23.56 0.96 4.19
CA ARG A 41 -24.61 -0.03 3.89
C ARG A 41 -24.86 0.00 2.38
N THR A 42 -24.66 -1.13 1.72
CA THR A 42 -24.88 -1.30 0.27
C THR A 42 -26.08 -2.21 0.05
N ILE A 43 -27.09 -1.71 -0.66
CA ILE A 43 -28.27 -2.45 -1.07
C ILE A 43 -28.17 -2.70 -2.58
N ARG A 44 -28.21 -3.96 -3.00
CA ARG A 44 -28.17 -4.38 -4.41
C ARG A 44 -29.53 -4.86 -4.86
N TYR A 45 -29.90 -4.50 -6.07
CA TYR A 45 -31.15 -4.88 -6.70
C TYR A 45 -30.88 -5.71 -7.98
N ASP A 46 -31.75 -6.66 -8.26
CA ASP A 46 -31.82 -7.30 -9.58
C ASP A 46 -32.53 -6.40 -10.61
N CYS A 47 -32.80 -6.96 -11.79
CA CYS A 47 -33.45 -6.27 -12.90
C CYS A 47 -34.94 -6.01 -12.68
N GLU A 48 -35.57 -6.74 -11.77
CA GLU A 48 -36.97 -6.56 -11.38
C GLU A 48 -37.11 -5.56 -10.22
N GLY A 49 -35.98 -5.07 -9.69
CA GLY A 49 -35.95 -4.18 -8.54
C GLY A 49 -36.10 -4.90 -7.21
N GLN A 50 -35.92 -6.23 -7.17
CA GLN A 50 -35.91 -6.99 -5.91
C GLN A 50 -34.52 -6.91 -5.27
N VAL A 51 -34.47 -6.86 -3.93
CA VAL A 51 -33.21 -6.80 -3.19
C VAL A 51 -32.52 -8.16 -3.25
N THR A 52 -31.30 -8.18 -3.78
CA THR A 52 -30.45 -9.39 -3.84
C THR A 52 -29.41 -9.42 -2.72
N SER A 53 -29.04 -8.26 -2.17
CA SER A 53 -28.10 -8.16 -1.04
C SER A 53 -28.31 -6.85 -0.30
N ASP A 54 -28.20 -6.89 1.02
CA ASP A 54 -28.20 -5.72 1.90
C ASP A 54 -27.20 -5.96 3.03
N ARG A 55 -26.06 -5.28 2.99
CA ARG A 55 -24.97 -5.48 3.96
C ARG A 55 -24.09 -4.25 4.09
N VAL A 56 -23.40 -4.14 5.22
CA VAL A 56 -22.35 -3.13 5.42
C VAL A 56 -21.07 -3.60 4.73
N GLU A 57 -20.51 -2.76 3.88
CA GLU A 57 -19.31 -3.05 3.10
C GLU A 57 -18.25 -1.98 3.33
N THR A 58 -16.98 -2.40 3.27
CA THR A 58 -15.86 -1.47 3.22
C THR A 58 -15.80 -0.81 1.84
N THR A 59 -15.67 0.52 1.80
CA THR A 59 -15.73 1.29 0.54
C THR A 59 -14.38 1.88 0.10
N ASN A 60 -13.31 1.68 0.87
CA ASN A 60 -11.95 2.13 0.54
C ASN A 60 -10.89 1.06 0.81
N SER A 61 -9.70 1.25 0.21
CA SER A 61 -8.51 0.53 0.66
C SER A 61 -8.09 1.04 2.04
N VAL A 62 -7.75 0.12 2.95
CA VAL A 62 -7.28 0.42 4.30
C VAL A 62 -5.75 0.38 4.38
N SER A 63 -5.08 0.04 3.28
CA SER A 63 -3.64 -0.05 3.22
C SER A 63 -2.96 1.32 3.15
N LYS A 64 -1.75 1.42 3.72
CA LYS A 64 -0.89 2.59 3.61
C LYS A 64 0.46 2.20 3.06
N ARG A 65 0.98 3.01 2.14
CA ARG A 65 2.30 2.80 1.54
C ARG A 65 3.34 3.60 2.30
N MET A 66 4.42 2.93 2.68
CA MET A 66 5.54 3.51 3.43
C MET A 66 6.79 3.52 2.56
N ARG A 67 7.68 4.48 2.82
CA ARG A 67 8.98 4.63 2.16
C ARG A 67 10.08 4.74 3.19
N ILE A 68 11.18 4.05 2.92
CA ILE A 68 12.44 4.20 3.64
C ILE A 68 13.50 4.58 2.60
N ASP A 69 14.23 5.65 2.87
CA ASP A 69 15.38 6.05 2.05
C ASP A 69 16.65 5.49 2.69
N PRO A 70 17.48 4.74 1.95
CA PRO A 70 18.77 4.31 2.46
C PRO A 70 19.75 5.47 2.51
N LYS A 71 20.70 5.41 3.44
CA LYS A 71 21.80 6.36 3.58
C LYS A 71 22.71 6.39 2.35
N ASP A 72 22.91 5.23 1.72
CA ASP A 72 23.57 5.10 0.42
C ASP A 72 22.61 4.51 -0.63
N PRO A 73 22.15 5.30 -1.61
CA PRO A 73 21.28 4.81 -2.66
C PRO A 73 21.99 3.97 -3.74
N THR A 74 23.32 3.86 -3.67
CA THR A 74 24.12 3.24 -4.72
C THR A 74 23.95 1.72 -4.74
N GLY A 75 23.60 1.19 -5.91
CA GLY A 75 23.59 -0.26 -6.12
C GLY A 75 22.51 -0.99 -5.33
N ILE A 76 21.43 -0.34 -4.87
CA ILE A 76 20.33 -1.04 -4.21
C ILE A 76 19.77 -2.09 -5.18
N TRP A 77 19.75 -3.33 -4.72
CA TRP A 77 19.26 -4.48 -5.47
C TRP A 77 17.89 -4.94 -4.97
N SER A 78 17.72 -5.03 -3.65
CA SER A 78 16.44 -5.38 -3.05
C SER A 78 16.24 -4.71 -1.70
N PHE A 79 14.98 -4.63 -1.29
CA PHE A 79 14.55 -4.10 -0.02
C PHE A 79 13.51 -5.04 0.58
N ARG A 80 13.61 -5.29 1.88
CA ARG A 80 12.63 -6.07 2.62
C ARG A 80 12.32 -5.35 3.92
N ALA A 81 11.03 -5.19 4.21
CA ALA A 81 10.48 -4.91 5.53
C ALA A 81 9.88 -6.21 6.08
N SER A 82 9.97 -6.42 7.39
CA SER A 82 9.55 -7.67 8.02
C SER A 82 9.09 -7.49 9.45
N MET A 83 8.13 -8.32 9.82
CA MET A 83 7.66 -8.54 11.19
C MET A 83 7.71 -10.05 11.46
N SER A 84 7.50 -10.47 12.70
CA SER A 84 7.58 -11.88 13.09
C SER A 84 6.70 -12.77 12.20
N GLY A 85 7.32 -13.48 11.25
CA GLY A 85 6.65 -14.41 10.32
C GLY A 85 6.12 -13.81 9.02
N ASP A 86 6.29 -12.50 8.78
CA ASP A 86 5.83 -11.83 7.55
C ASP A 86 6.90 -10.90 6.97
N SER A 87 6.95 -10.79 5.65
CA SER A 87 7.87 -9.88 4.98
C SER A 87 7.30 -9.38 3.66
N ALA A 88 7.43 -8.08 3.44
CA ALA A 88 7.03 -7.42 2.21
C ALA A 88 8.04 -6.34 1.85
N GLY A 89 8.06 -5.91 0.60
CA GLY A 89 8.84 -4.76 0.18
C GLY A 89 9.42 -4.90 -1.20
N GLN A 90 9.73 -3.75 -1.78
CA GLN A 90 10.37 -3.65 -3.08
C GLN A 90 11.19 -2.38 -3.16
N VAL A 91 12.13 -2.35 -4.10
CA VAL A 91 12.86 -1.15 -4.46
C VAL A 91 12.07 -0.43 -5.55
N GLN A 92 11.86 0.87 -5.41
CA GLN A 92 11.38 1.72 -6.50
C GLN A 92 12.29 2.95 -6.60
N GLY A 93 12.95 3.12 -7.75
CA GLY A 93 14.01 4.12 -7.87
C GLY A 93 15.14 3.81 -6.89
N ASN A 94 15.42 4.75 -5.98
CA ASN A 94 16.51 4.67 -5.02
C ASN A 94 16.03 4.48 -3.57
N SER A 95 14.78 4.02 -3.38
CA SER A 95 14.19 3.88 -2.05
C SER A 95 13.52 2.51 -1.88
N GLY A 96 13.42 2.07 -0.63
CA GLY A 96 12.64 0.92 -0.23
C GLY A 96 11.19 1.30 0.02
N TYR A 97 10.26 0.52 -0.49
CA TYR A 97 8.83 0.71 -0.26
C TYR A 97 8.20 -0.58 0.24
N PHE A 98 7.26 -0.44 1.15
CA PHE A 98 6.38 -1.52 1.58
C PHE A 98 4.99 -0.95 1.85
N THR A 99 4.00 -1.83 1.92
CA THR A 99 2.63 -1.46 2.22
C THR A 99 2.23 -2.15 3.52
N ILE A 100 1.53 -1.44 4.39
CA ILE A 100 0.97 -1.97 5.63
C ILE A 100 -0.55 -2.06 5.52
N ASP A 101 -1.15 -3.10 6.08
CA ASP A 101 -2.59 -3.28 6.18
C ASP A 101 -2.92 -4.12 7.43
N MET A 102 -4.11 -3.96 7.99
CA MET A 102 -4.58 -4.83 9.08
C MET A 102 -5.04 -6.21 8.57
N ALA A 103 -5.36 -6.33 7.28
CA ALA A 103 -5.72 -7.58 6.65
C ALA A 103 -4.48 -8.26 6.02
N PRO A 104 -4.21 -9.55 6.29
CA PRO A 104 -3.11 -10.26 5.68
C PRO A 104 -3.34 -10.39 4.16
N THR A 105 -2.36 -9.98 3.38
CA THR A 105 -2.30 -10.21 1.94
C THR A 105 -0.87 -10.57 1.54
N VAL A 106 -0.67 -11.19 0.38
CA VAL A 106 0.67 -11.54 -0.10
C VAL A 106 1.54 -10.33 -0.46
N PHE A 107 0.98 -9.11 -0.46
CA PHE A 107 1.66 -7.89 -0.91
C PHE A 107 1.90 -6.85 0.19
N ASN A 108 1.23 -7.01 1.34
CA ASN A 108 1.27 -6.04 2.43
C ASN A 108 1.75 -6.73 3.70
N LEU A 109 2.54 -6.01 4.48
CA LEU A 109 2.91 -6.40 5.82
C LEU A 109 1.67 -6.28 6.73
N GLN A 110 1.29 -7.36 7.39
CA GLN A 110 0.19 -7.32 8.35
C GLN A 110 0.60 -6.52 9.59
N ILE A 111 -0.21 -5.52 9.95
CA ILE A 111 -0.03 -4.70 11.15
C ILE A 111 -1.23 -4.82 12.10
N TYR A 112 -1.00 -4.46 13.36
CA TYR A 112 -2.02 -4.46 14.41
C TYR A 112 -2.23 -3.04 14.95
N GLU A 113 -3.35 -2.80 15.61
CA GLU A 113 -3.57 -1.54 16.33
C GLU A 113 -2.54 -1.40 17.48
N GLY A 114 -2.03 -0.19 17.68
CA GLY A 114 -0.94 0.13 18.60
C GLY A 114 0.46 0.01 17.98
N MET A 115 1.46 -0.25 18.83
CA MET A 115 2.87 -0.28 18.44
C MET A 115 3.22 -1.52 17.61
N ASN A 116 3.84 -1.30 16.45
CA ASN A 116 4.40 -2.35 15.60
C ASN A 116 5.88 -2.08 15.34
N GLN A 117 6.72 -3.07 15.64
CA GLN A 117 8.15 -3.05 15.34
C GLN A 117 8.41 -3.74 14.01
N ILE A 118 9.00 -3.02 13.05
CA ILE A 118 9.29 -3.51 11.70
C ILE A 118 10.80 -3.48 11.48
N ASN A 119 11.39 -4.62 11.12
CA ASN A 119 12.79 -4.70 10.73
C ASN A 119 12.92 -4.54 9.22
N TYR A 120 13.91 -3.77 8.76
CA TYR A 120 14.18 -3.59 7.35
C TYR A 120 15.62 -3.95 6.98
N LEU A 121 15.81 -4.31 5.71
CA LEU A 121 17.10 -4.63 5.12
C LEU A 121 17.14 -4.18 3.66
N PHE A 122 18.14 -3.36 3.34
CA PHE A 122 18.59 -3.09 1.98
C PHE A 122 19.72 -4.07 1.63
N ARG A 123 19.64 -4.62 0.42
CA ARG A 123 20.71 -5.43 -0.16
C ARG A 123 21.23 -4.76 -1.41
N HIS A 124 22.54 -4.85 -1.63
CA HIS A 124 23.22 -4.14 -2.70
C HIS A 124 23.86 -5.11 -3.70
N CYS A 125 23.92 -4.65 -4.94
CA CYS A 125 24.63 -5.26 -6.05
C CYS A 125 25.42 -4.16 -6.78
N TYR A 126 26.75 -4.29 -6.81
CA TYR A 126 27.62 -3.31 -7.45
C TYR A 126 28.02 -3.70 -8.89
N ASN A 127 27.75 -4.94 -9.29
CA ASN A 127 28.03 -5.45 -10.63
C ASN A 127 26.72 -5.93 -11.28
N ILE A 128 25.95 -4.97 -11.79
CA ILE A 128 24.68 -5.24 -12.46
C ILE A 128 24.96 -5.48 -13.95
N GLN A 129 24.55 -6.64 -14.45
CA GLN A 129 24.62 -6.98 -15.86
C GLN A 129 23.23 -7.22 -16.43
N THR A 130 23.14 -7.12 -17.75
CA THR A 130 21.92 -7.40 -18.50
C THR A 130 22.20 -8.56 -19.45
N ARG A 131 21.29 -9.51 -19.52
CA ARG A 131 21.28 -10.53 -20.56
C ARG A 131 19.93 -10.52 -21.26
N THR A 132 19.92 -10.81 -22.54
CA THR A 132 18.68 -11.00 -23.30
C THR A 132 18.22 -12.44 -23.14
N GLU A 133 16.99 -12.63 -22.69
CA GLU A 133 16.30 -13.91 -22.64
C GLU A 133 15.20 -13.94 -23.70
N VAL A 134 14.76 -15.14 -24.06
CA VAL A 134 13.69 -15.35 -25.04
C VAL A 134 12.58 -16.12 -24.36
N ASP A 135 11.34 -15.63 -24.47
CA ASP A 135 10.17 -16.33 -23.92
C ASP A 135 9.75 -17.52 -24.81
N ASP A 136 8.74 -18.27 -24.35
CA ASP A 136 8.21 -19.44 -25.06
C ASP A 136 7.56 -19.09 -26.41
N GLU A 137 7.31 -17.81 -26.66
CA GLU A 137 6.71 -17.26 -27.89
C GLU A 137 7.78 -16.74 -28.86
N GLY A 138 9.06 -16.74 -28.46
CA GLY A 138 10.18 -16.24 -29.26
C GLY A 138 10.45 -14.75 -29.10
N ASN A 139 9.82 -14.06 -28.15
CA ASN A 139 10.06 -12.65 -27.90
C ASN A 139 11.31 -12.46 -27.02
N GLU A 140 12.21 -11.59 -27.45
CA GLU A 140 13.41 -11.21 -26.70
C GLU A 140 13.09 -10.15 -25.63
N TYR A 141 13.61 -10.32 -24.43
CA TYR A 141 13.51 -9.34 -23.34
C TYR A 141 14.79 -9.30 -22.50
N ASP A 142 15.12 -8.10 -22.01
CA ASP A 142 16.32 -7.88 -21.21
C ASP A 142 16.04 -8.16 -19.73
N VAL A 143 16.81 -9.10 -19.17
CA VAL A 143 16.81 -9.44 -17.74
C VAL A 143 18.05 -8.86 -17.07
N ARG A 144 17.83 -8.03 -16.06
CA ARG A 144 18.90 -7.53 -15.19
C ARG A 144 19.19 -8.56 -14.11
N TYR A 145 20.47 -8.83 -13.87
CA TYR A 145 20.92 -9.73 -12.80
C TYR A 145 22.15 -9.16 -12.10
N CYS A 146 22.37 -9.59 -10.86
CA CYS A 146 23.60 -9.30 -10.15
C CYS A 146 24.66 -10.35 -10.53
N ALA A 147 25.77 -9.90 -11.11
CA ALA A 147 26.86 -10.79 -11.51
C ALA A 147 27.78 -11.16 -10.34
N ASP A 148 27.74 -10.38 -9.25
CA ASP A 148 28.43 -10.67 -7.99
C ASP A 148 27.43 -11.15 -6.93
N ASP A 149 27.94 -11.56 -5.77
CA ASP A 149 27.10 -11.85 -4.61
C ASP A 149 26.36 -10.59 -4.16
N VAL A 150 25.05 -10.74 -3.94
CA VAL A 150 24.23 -9.69 -3.34
C VAL A 150 24.62 -9.57 -1.86
N VAL A 151 25.07 -8.40 -1.45
CA VAL A 151 25.53 -8.15 -0.09
C VAL A 151 24.44 -7.47 0.74
N ASP A 152 24.32 -7.86 2.00
CA ASP A 152 23.53 -7.12 2.98
C ASP A 152 24.19 -5.76 3.21
N GLY A 153 23.43 -4.68 3.05
CA GLY A 153 23.90 -3.32 3.27
C GLY A 153 23.27 -2.73 4.53
N GLU A 154 22.50 -1.67 4.36
CA GLU A 154 21.82 -1.03 5.48
C GLU A 154 20.68 -1.89 6.03
N SER A 155 20.62 -2.05 7.35
CA SER A 155 19.48 -2.64 8.05
C SER A 155 19.18 -1.88 9.33
N GLY A 156 17.96 -2.03 9.81
CA GLY A 156 17.53 -1.37 11.03
C GLY A 156 16.12 -1.79 11.45
N THR A 157 15.63 -1.10 12.46
CA THR A 157 14.30 -1.30 13.02
C THR A 157 13.60 0.05 13.04
N ILE A 158 12.33 0.04 12.65
CA ILE A 158 11.43 1.18 12.76
C ILE A 158 10.19 0.77 13.56
N TYR A 159 9.52 1.77 14.12
CA TYR A 159 8.36 1.65 14.98
C TYR A 159 7.23 2.49 14.38
N ILE A 160 6.08 1.87 14.19
CA ILE A 160 4.86 2.57 13.78
C ILE A 160 3.81 2.37 14.87
N ASP A 161 3.14 3.45 15.27
CA ASP A 161 2.02 3.39 16.20
C ASP A 161 0.71 3.60 15.44
N VAL A 162 -0.08 2.54 15.36
CA VAL A 162 -1.23 2.45 14.47
C VAL A 162 -2.50 2.76 15.24
N THR A 163 -3.21 3.81 14.83
CA THR A 163 -4.59 4.06 15.26
C THR A 163 -5.56 3.59 14.19
N TYR A 164 -6.52 2.74 14.57
CA TYR A 164 -7.54 2.24 13.65
C TYR A 164 -8.87 2.97 13.84
N VAL A 165 -9.42 3.52 12.75
CA VAL A 165 -10.67 4.28 12.78
C VAL A 165 -11.68 3.66 11.83
N VAL A 166 -12.92 3.47 12.29
CA VAL A 166 -14.04 3.06 11.43
C VAL A 166 -14.99 4.24 11.26
N GLU A 167 -15.12 4.71 10.03
CA GLU A 167 -16.09 5.73 9.64
C GLU A 167 -17.28 5.06 8.95
N ARG A 168 -18.51 5.37 9.38
CA ARG A 168 -19.72 4.83 8.76
C ARG A 168 -20.46 5.94 8.04
N ALA A 169 -20.72 5.73 6.75
CA ALA A 169 -21.60 6.61 6.00
C ALA A 169 -23.03 6.47 6.52
N GLU A 170 -23.68 7.61 6.78
CA GLU A 170 -25.05 7.65 7.29
C GLU A 170 -26.07 7.19 6.23
N THR A 171 -25.79 7.46 4.95
CA THR A 171 -26.69 7.13 3.84
C THR A 171 -26.30 5.82 3.16
N PRO A 172 -27.28 4.93 2.90
CA PRO A 172 -27.04 3.71 2.17
C PRO A 172 -26.74 4.00 0.70
N ARG A 173 -25.91 3.14 0.10
CA ARG A 173 -25.66 3.13 -1.34
C ARG A 173 -26.58 2.10 -1.99
N GLU A 174 -27.39 2.55 -2.94
CA GLU A 174 -28.15 1.65 -3.80
C GLU A 174 -27.36 1.33 -5.07
N VAL A 175 -27.33 0.04 -5.44
CA VAL A 175 -26.70 -0.44 -6.68
C VAL A 175 -27.74 -1.20 -7.46
N ARG A 176 -28.09 -0.68 -8.63
CA ARG A 176 -29.06 -1.26 -9.56
C ARG A 176 -28.33 -1.72 -10.82
N LYS A 177 -28.76 -2.83 -11.41
CA LYS A 177 -28.24 -3.27 -12.72
C LYS A 177 -28.63 -2.24 -13.78
N THR A 178 -27.73 -1.98 -14.72
CA THR A 178 -28.06 -1.16 -15.90
C THR A 178 -28.96 -1.94 -16.86
N PRO A 179 -29.71 -1.27 -17.76
CA PRO A 179 -30.51 -1.95 -18.77
C PRO A 179 -29.72 -2.98 -19.59
N GLU A 180 -28.46 -2.68 -19.94
CA GLU A 180 -27.57 -3.57 -20.69
C GLU A 180 -27.25 -4.85 -19.90
N GLN A 181 -26.97 -4.72 -18.60
CA GLN A 181 -26.72 -5.87 -17.70
C GLN A 181 -27.96 -6.75 -17.50
N CYS A 182 -29.15 -6.20 -17.76
CA CYS A 182 -30.42 -6.91 -17.69
C CYS A 182 -30.79 -7.62 -18.99
N SER A 183 -30.30 -7.14 -20.14
CA SER A 183 -30.50 -7.79 -21.45
C SER A 183 -29.53 -8.94 -21.74
N GLU A 184 -28.40 -9.01 -21.04
CA GLU A 184 -27.39 -10.08 -21.21
C GLU A 184 -27.58 -11.29 -20.29
N SER A 185 -28.61 -11.27 -19.42
CA SER A 185 -28.95 -12.41 -18.57
C SER A 185 -29.87 -13.37 -19.35
N PRO A 186 -29.46 -14.63 -19.65
CA PRO A 186 -30.32 -15.63 -20.29
C PRO A 186 -31.49 -16.07 -19.40
#